data_AF-A0A529R343-F1
#
_entry.id   AF-A0A529R343-F1
#
_cell.length_a   1.000
_cell.length_b   1.000
_cell.length_c   1.000
_cell.angle_alpha   90.00
_cell.angle_beta   90.00
_cell.angle_gamma   90.00
#
_symmetry.space_group_name_H-M   'P 1'
#
loop_
_entity.id
_entity.type
_entity.pdbx_description
1 polymer ?
#
loop_
_entity_poly.entity_id
_entity_poly.type
_entity_poly.pdbx_seq_one_letter_code
_entity_poly.pdbx_strand_id
1 'polypeptide(L)'
;MKALPEIRLETARPGLDARPLEKRVGLIALATDHTSEVDFRRMVASERIGVYVARIPYANPTTPENLRKMQPSLSAGAALILPDETLDAVCYSCTSASVVIGDAEIEAAIQAAKPGVPVVTPPMAGMRGLNAFGVKRISILTPYT
;
A
#
# COMPACT_ATOMS: atom_id res chain seq x y z
N MET A 1 3.39 -46.89 10.02
CA MET A 1 3.80 -45.53 9.62
C MET A 1 3.91 -45.48 8.11
N LYS A 2 3.40 -44.43 7.44
CA LYS A 2 3.63 -44.26 5.99
C LYS A 2 5.10 -43.92 5.75
N ALA A 3 5.70 -44.52 4.73
CA ALA A 3 7.04 -44.14 4.29
C ALA A 3 7.05 -42.65 3.90
N LEU A 4 8.12 -41.94 4.27
CA LEU A 4 8.32 -40.56 3.85
C LEU A 4 8.60 -40.52 2.34
N PRO A 5 8.19 -39.45 1.64
CA PRO A 5 8.49 -39.28 0.23
C PRO A 5 10.00 -39.20 -0.02
N GLU A 6 10.44 -39.80 -1.12
CA GLU A 6 11.83 -39.72 -1.59
C GLU A 6 12.06 -38.33 -2.22
N ILE A 7 12.99 -37.54 -1.66
CA ILE A 7 13.36 -36.22 -2.18
C ILE A 7 14.59 -36.38 -3.07
N ARG A 8 14.51 -35.90 -4.32
CA ARG A 8 15.63 -35.88 -5.27
C ARG A 8 16.03 -34.44 -5.58
N LEU A 9 17.33 -34.20 -5.63
CA LEU A 9 17.90 -32.91 -6.03
C LEU A 9 18.07 -32.90 -7.55
N GLU A 10 17.36 -31.99 -8.21
CA GLU A 10 17.55 -31.74 -9.64
C GLU A 10 18.82 -30.89 -9.85
N THR A 11 19.62 -31.25 -10.86
CA THR A 11 20.91 -30.59 -11.11
C THR A 11 20.78 -29.41 -12.07
N ALA A 12 19.73 -29.39 -12.89
CA ALA A 12 19.41 -28.26 -13.76
C ALA A 12 18.90 -27.06 -12.93
N ARG A 13 19.42 -25.86 -13.18
CA ARG A 13 18.86 -24.62 -12.62
C ARG A 13 17.58 -24.26 -13.39
N PRO A 14 16.45 -24.00 -12.70
CA PRO A 14 15.26 -23.52 -13.39
C PRO A 14 15.52 -22.14 -13.99
N GLY A 15 14.89 -21.86 -15.13
CA GLY A 15 14.76 -20.50 -15.61
C GLY A 15 13.99 -19.68 -14.58
N LEU A 16 14.55 -18.54 -14.18
CA LEU A 16 13.91 -17.63 -13.23
C LEU A 16 13.32 -16.46 -14.00
N ASP A 17 12.07 -16.13 -13.70
CA ASP A 17 11.49 -14.88 -14.18
C ASP A 17 12.19 -13.70 -13.52
N ALA A 18 12.45 -12.64 -14.29
CA ALA A 18 13.00 -11.40 -13.73
C ALA A 18 12.05 -10.77 -12.70
N ARG A 19 10.73 -10.94 -12.88
CA ARG A 19 9.68 -10.58 -11.92
C ARG A 19 8.53 -11.59 -12.01
N PRO A 20 7.89 -11.95 -10.89
CA PRO A 20 6.74 -12.86 -10.91
C PRO A 20 5.48 -12.22 -11.54
N LEU A 21 5.36 -10.89 -11.49
CA LEU A 21 4.26 -10.13 -12.07
C LEU A 21 4.82 -8.86 -12.74
N GLU A 22 4.19 -8.42 -13.83
CA GLU A 22 4.63 -7.26 -14.62
C GLU A 22 4.65 -5.98 -13.79
N LYS A 23 3.61 -5.77 -12.98
CA LYS A 23 3.40 -4.58 -12.16
C LYS A 23 3.37 -4.93 -10.68
N ARG A 24 3.98 -4.07 -9.86
CA ARG A 24 4.04 -4.23 -8.40
C ARG A 24 3.51 -2.98 -7.72
N VAL A 25 2.41 -3.14 -6.99
CA VAL A 25 1.79 -2.08 -6.18
C VAL A 25 2.05 -2.36 -4.72
N GLY A 26 2.71 -1.41 -4.04
CA GLY A 26 2.81 -1.41 -2.59
C GLY A 26 1.53 -0.86 -1.96
N LEU A 27 1.08 -1.47 -0.88
CA LEU A 27 -0.03 -1.00 -0.07
C LEU A 27 0.44 -0.86 1.39
N ILE A 28 0.39 0.36 1.91
CA ILE A 28 0.60 0.62 3.33
C ILE A 28 -0.77 0.74 3.97
N ALA A 29 -1.13 -0.25 4.79
CA ALA A 29 -2.40 -0.30 5.51
C ALA A 29 -2.19 -0.08 7.01
N LEU A 30 -3.25 0.33 7.72
CA LEU A 30 -3.19 0.38 9.18
C LEU A 30 -3.29 -1.02 9.77
N ALA A 31 -2.66 -1.25 10.92
CA ALA A 31 -2.76 -2.50 11.67
C ALA A 31 -4.21 -2.88 11.99
N THR A 32 -5.11 -1.91 12.07
CA THR A 32 -6.55 -2.05 12.34
C THR A 32 -7.43 -2.04 11.09
N ASP A 33 -6.87 -2.02 9.88
CA ASP A 33 -7.63 -1.96 8.63
C ASP A 33 -8.22 -3.32 8.25
N HIS A 34 -9.54 -3.43 8.10
CA HIS A 34 -10.22 -4.69 7.76
C HIS A 34 -10.50 -4.84 6.26
N THR A 35 -10.43 -3.76 5.49
CA THR A 35 -11.09 -3.66 4.17
C THR A 35 -10.13 -3.45 3.03
N SER A 36 -9.06 -2.66 3.22
CA SER A 36 -8.19 -2.21 2.14
C SER A 36 -7.53 -3.36 1.40
N GLU A 37 -7.04 -4.38 2.12
CA GLU A 37 -6.42 -5.55 1.48
C GLU A 37 -7.42 -6.36 0.64
N VAL A 38 -8.64 -6.54 1.14
CA VAL A 38 -9.71 -7.27 0.46
C VAL A 38 -10.17 -6.51 -0.79
N ASP A 39 -10.30 -5.18 -0.69
CA ASP A 39 -10.70 -4.34 -1.80
C ASP A 39 -9.61 -4.26 -2.87
N PHE A 40 -8.33 -4.12 -2.49
CA PHE A 40 -7.22 -4.18 -3.43
C PHE A 40 -7.11 -5.56 -4.10
N ARG A 41 -7.35 -6.65 -3.36
CA ARG A 41 -7.40 -8.01 -3.93
C ARG A 41 -8.49 -8.16 -4.99
N ARG A 42 -9.64 -7.51 -4.81
CA ARG A 42 -10.80 -7.57 -5.72
C ARG A 42 -10.70 -6.60 -6.89
N MET A 43 -10.15 -5.40 -6.68
CA MET A 43 -10.25 -4.28 -7.63
C MET A 43 -8.93 -3.95 -8.34
N VAL A 44 -7.78 -4.29 -7.75
CA VAL A 44 -6.45 -3.87 -8.25
C VAL A 44 -5.60 -5.08 -8.66
N ALA A 45 -5.55 -6.11 -7.82
CA ALA A 45 -4.77 -7.31 -8.09
C ALA A 45 -5.30 -8.05 -9.32
N SER A 46 -4.38 -8.56 -10.14
CA SER A 46 -4.69 -9.35 -11.34
C SER A 46 -3.50 -10.24 -11.71
N GLU A 47 -3.64 -11.04 -12.76
CA GLU A 47 -2.53 -11.82 -13.34
C GLU A 47 -1.33 -10.95 -13.80
N ARG A 48 -1.49 -9.63 -13.89
CA ARG A 48 -0.42 -8.69 -14.26
C ARG A 48 0.03 -7.79 -13.11
N ILE A 49 -0.77 -7.64 -12.06
CA ILE A 49 -0.55 -6.66 -10.99
C ILE A 49 -0.49 -7.38 -9.63
N GLY A 50 0.70 -7.39 -9.04
CA GLY A 50 0.92 -7.84 -7.67
C GLY A 50 0.64 -6.73 -6.67
N VAL A 51 -0.03 -7.07 -5.56
CA VAL A 51 -0.25 -6.17 -4.42
C VAL A 51 0.55 -6.69 -3.23
N TYR A 52 1.41 -5.85 -2.67
CA TYR A 52 2.32 -6.19 -1.59
C TYR A 52 2.07 -5.27 -0.41
N VAL A 53 1.65 -5.84 0.72
CA VAL A 53 1.11 -5.07 1.85
C VAL A 53 2.11 -4.99 2.99
N ALA A 54 2.28 -3.81 3.56
CA ALA A 54 2.85 -3.63 4.89
C ALA A 54 1.82 -2.95 5.81
N ARG A 55 1.70 -3.46 7.03
CA ARG A 55 0.79 -2.88 8.04
C ARG A 55 1.59 -2.06 9.04
N ILE A 56 1.15 -0.83 9.28
CA ILE A 56 1.79 0.09 10.23
C ILE A 56 0.94 0.25 11.50
N PRO A 57 1.56 0.46 12.68
CA PRO A 57 0.82 0.67 13.91
C PRO A 57 -0.09 1.89 13.81
N TYR A 58 -1.22 1.80 14.50
CA TYR A 58 -2.19 2.88 14.61
C TYR A 58 -2.31 3.30 16.08
N ALA A 59 -2.30 4.62 16.33
CA ALA A 59 -2.43 5.17 17.68
C ALA A 59 -3.87 5.62 17.95
N ASN A 60 -4.52 5.00 18.93
CA ASN A 60 -5.84 5.39 19.42
C ASN A 60 -5.74 6.31 20.66
N PRO A 61 -6.66 7.26 20.86
CA PRO A 61 -7.76 7.61 19.97
C PRO A 61 -7.29 8.38 18.72
N THR A 62 -8.15 8.41 17.70
CA THR A 62 -7.94 9.16 16.44
C THR A 62 -7.91 10.66 16.70
N THR A 63 -6.74 11.22 17.00
CA THR A 63 -6.55 12.68 17.11
C THR A 63 -5.55 13.17 16.07
N PRO A 64 -5.62 14.44 15.64
CA PRO A 64 -4.65 14.98 14.69
C PRO A 64 -3.20 14.81 15.14
N GLU A 65 -2.92 14.94 16.43
CA GLU A 65 -1.59 14.77 17.03
C GLU A 65 -1.12 13.33 16.91
N ASN A 66 -1.99 12.36 17.21
CA ASN A 66 -1.66 10.94 17.10
C ASN A 66 -1.45 10.51 15.65
N LEU A 67 -2.23 11.03 14.71
CA LEU A 67 -2.06 10.77 13.28
C LEU A 67 -0.72 11.30 12.76
N ARG A 68 -0.29 12.50 13.17
CA ARG A 68 1.03 13.04 12.79
C ARG A 68 2.20 12.20 13.31
N LYS A 69 2.07 11.62 14.50
CA LYS A 69 3.09 10.71 15.07
C LYS A 69 3.28 9.42 14.27
N MET A 70 2.37 9.10 13.34
CA MET A 70 2.50 7.92 12.49
C MET A 70 3.46 8.12 11.32
N GLN A 71 3.87 9.36 11.00
CA GLN A 71 4.73 9.63 9.84
C GLN A 71 6.02 8.78 9.81
N PRO A 72 6.77 8.60 10.93
CA PRO A 72 7.94 7.71 10.93
C PRO A 72 7.60 6.25 10.62
N SER A 73 6.39 5.81 10.98
CA SER A 73 5.92 4.46 10.68
C SER A 73 5.60 4.27 9.19
N LEU A 74 5.30 5.34 8.44
CA LEU A 74 5.09 5.27 6.99
C LEU A 74 6.39 4.89 6.27
N SER A 75 7.49 5.57 6.57
CA SER A 75 8.79 5.26 5.97
C SER A 75 9.24 3.84 6.33
N ALA A 76 9.08 3.43 7.58
CA ALA A 76 9.38 2.07 8.02
C ALA A 76 8.51 1.04 7.31
N GLY A 77 7.19 1.28 7.20
CA GLY A 77 6.26 0.41 6.48
C GLY A 77 6.60 0.28 5.00
N ALA A 78 6.91 1.40 4.33
CA ALA A 78 7.33 1.41 2.93
C ALA A 78 8.62 0.61 2.69
N ALA A 79 9.59 0.71 3.61
CA ALA A 79 10.86 0.00 3.52
C ALA A 79 10.70 -1.53 3.60
N LEU A 80 9.67 -2.03 4.28
CA LEU A 80 9.38 -3.46 4.39
C LEU A 80 8.84 -4.06 3.09
N ILE A 81 8.26 -3.25 2.19
CA ILE A 81 7.65 -3.74 0.96
C ILE A 81 8.76 -4.00 -0.07
N LEU A 82 9.06 -5.28 -0.30
CA LEU A 82 10.05 -5.77 -1.26
C LEU A 82 11.37 -4.96 -1.18
N PRO A 83 12.20 -5.15 -0.15
CA PRO A 83 13.47 -4.46 -0.02
C PRO A 83 14.31 -4.56 -1.31
N ASP A 84 15.00 -3.47 -1.66
CA ASP A 84 15.85 -3.34 -2.86
C ASP A 84 15.15 -3.50 -4.22
N GLU A 85 13.83 -3.70 -4.22
CA GLU A 85 13.02 -3.82 -5.43
C GLU A 85 12.24 -2.53 -5.72
N THR A 86 12.09 -2.25 -7.02
CA THR A 86 11.25 -1.14 -7.50
C THR A 86 9.77 -1.52 -7.47
N LEU A 87 8.92 -0.57 -7.09
CA LEU A 87 7.47 -0.65 -7.18
C LEU A 87 6.98 0.31 -8.27
N ASP A 88 5.89 -0.04 -8.95
CA ASP A 88 5.27 0.85 -9.94
C ASP A 88 4.42 1.94 -9.28
N ALA A 89 3.90 1.68 -8.08
CA ALA A 89 3.22 2.66 -7.24
C ALA A 89 3.17 2.20 -5.77
N VAL A 90 3.01 3.14 -4.86
CA VAL A 90 2.70 2.88 -3.44
C VAL A 90 1.44 3.64 -3.05
N CYS A 91 0.46 2.93 -2.51
CA CYS A 91 -0.74 3.52 -1.92
C CYS A 91 -0.65 3.50 -0.40
N TYR A 92 -0.95 4.63 0.25
CA TYR A 92 -1.22 4.66 1.69
C TYR A 92 -2.73 4.69 1.92
N SER A 93 -3.31 3.64 2.49
CA SER A 93 -4.77 3.44 2.46
C SER A 93 -5.59 4.34 3.38
N CYS A 94 -4.96 5.07 4.32
CA CYS A 94 -5.71 5.78 5.34
C CYS A 94 -6.12 7.20 4.91
N THR A 95 -7.41 7.41 4.66
CA THR A 95 -7.97 8.72 4.28
C THR A 95 -7.80 9.78 5.37
N SER A 96 -8.19 9.47 6.62
CA SER A 96 -8.16 10.44 7.72
C SER A 96 -6.74 10.89 8.07
N ALA A 97 -5.79 9.94 8.13
CA ALA A 97 -4.39 10.28 8.30
C ALA A 97 -3.86 11.11 7.13
N SER A 98 -4.26 10.81 5.90
CA SER A 98 -3.84 11.59 4.73
C SER A 98 -4.31 13.03 4.77
N VAL A 99 -5.55 13.27 5.18
CA VAL A 99 -6.09 14.63 5.36
C VAL A 99 -5.34 15.41 6.45
N VAL A 100 -4.93 14.74 7.53
CA VAL A 100 -4.27 15.40 8.68
C VAL A 100 -2.77 15.63 8.46
N ILE A 101 -2.08 14.64 7.89
CA ILE A 101 -0.64 14.66 7.65
C ILE A 101 -0.32 15.53 6.43
N GLY A 102 -1.14 15.43 5.38
CA GLY A 102 -0.91 16.07 4.09
C GLY A 102 -0.29 15.10 3.08
N ASP A 103 -0.74 15.21 1.83
CA ASP A 103 -0.31 14.33 0.74
C ASP A 103 1.18 14.46 0.44
N ALA A 104 1.72 15.68 0.53
CA ALA A 104 3.13 15.96 0.25
C ALA A 104 4.04 15.35 1.33
N GLU A 105 3.66 15.45 2.60
CA GLU A 105 4.40 14.86 3.72
C GLU A 105 4.39 13.33 3.68
N ILE A 106 3.28 12.73 3.24
CA ILE A 106 3.18 11.28 3.02
C ILE A 106 4.05 10.85 1.85
N GLU A 107 3.97 11.56 0.73
CA GLU A 107 4.81 11.30 -0.44
C GLU A 107 6.29 11.35 -0.09
N ALA A 108 6.73 12.40 0.61
CA ALA A 108 8.10 12.54 1.09
C ALA A 108 8.51 11.39 2.01
N ALA A 109 7.65 10.99 2.96
CA ALA A 109 7.94 9.89 3.88
C ALA A 109 8.08 8.54 3.16
N ILE A 110 7.24 8.25 2.16
CA ILE A 110 7.32 7.02 1.38
C ILE A 110 8.55 7.05 0.46
N GLN A 111 8.80 8.17 -0.21
CA GLN A 111 9.95 8.31 -1.12
C GLN A 111 11.30 8.28 -0.38
N ALA A 112 11.34 8.63 0.91
CA ALA A 112 12.53 8.44 1.73
C ALA A 112 12.96 6.95 1.80
N ALA A 113 12.00 6.01 1.75
CA ALA A 113 12.27 4.57 1.72
C ALA A 113 12.26 3.97 0.31
N LYS A 114 11.48 4.55 -0.61
CA LYS A 114 11.34 4.11 -2.00
C LYS A 114 11.52 5.30 -2.96
N PRO A 115 12.76 5.77 -3.19
CA PRO A 115 13.01 6.98 -3.96
C PRO A 115 12.37 6.95 -5.35
N GLY A 116 11.68 8.04 -5.72
CA GLY A 116 11.06 8.22 -7.03
C GLY A 116 9.81 7.37 -7.29
N VAL A 117 9.32 6.60 -6.32
CA VAL A 117 8.09 5.83 -6.50
C VAL A 117 6.86 6.76 -6.59
N PRO A 118 5.94 6.55 -7.55
CA PRO A 118 4.66 7.24 -7.54
C PRO A 118 3.86 6.91 -6.27
N VAL A 119 3.41 7.94 -5.56
CA VAL A 119 2.62 7.79 -4.33
C VAL A 119 1.16 8.17 -4.58
N VAL A 120 0.26 7.38 -3.99
CA VAL A 120 -1.19 7.62 -4.03
C VAL A 120 -1.73 7.65 -2.61
N THR A 121 -2.50 8.69 -2.30
CA THR A 121 -3.33 8.76 -1.08
C THR A 121 -4.82 8.79 -1.48
N PRO A 122 -5.73 8.31 -0.61
CA PRO A 122 -7.17 8.37 -0.86
C PRO A 122 -7.71 9.77 -1.17
N PRO A 123 -7.37 10.85 -0.44
CA PRO A 123 -7.86 12.19 -0.80
C PRO A 123 -7.33 12.65 -2.16
N MET A 124 -6.05 12.43 -2.47
CA MET A 124 -5.48 12.74 -3.78
C MET A 124 -6.22 11.99 -4.90
N ALA A 125 -6.40 10.67 -4.74
CA ALA A 125 -7.10 9.83 -5.71
C ALA A 125 -8.56 10.25 -5.89
N GLY A 126 -9.26 10.52 -4.78
CA GLY A 126 -10.65 10.97 -4.78
C GLY A 126 -10.82 12.30 -5.51
N MET A 127 -9.99 13.30 -5.21
CA MET A 127 -10.03 14.61 -5.87
C MET A 127 -9.71 14.49 -7.36
N ARG A 128 -8.68 13.73 -7.74
CA ARG A 128 -8.34 13.48 -9.16
C ARG A 128 -9.49 12.79 -9.89
N GLY A 129 -10.13 11.80 -9.27
CA GLY A 129 -11.29 11.12 -9.83
C GLY A 129 -12.48 12.06 -10.04
N LEU A 130 -12.87 12.81 -9.01
CA LEU A 130 -13.98 13.77 -9.10
C LEU A 130 -13.74 14.83 -10.18
N ASN A 131 -12.51 15.36 -10.27
CA ASN A 131 -12.12 16.31 -11.32
C ASN A 131 -12.18 15.69 -12.72
N ALA A 132 -11.71 14.46 -12.89
CA ALA A 132 -11.77 13.76 -14.17
C ALA A 132 -13.22 13.52 -14.63
N PHE A 133 -14.14 13.32 -13.70
CA PHE A 133 -15.58 13.22 -13.98
C PHE A 133 -16.30 14.58 -14.10
N GLY A 134 -15.60 15.70 -13.89
CA GLY A 134 -16.19 17.04 -13.93
C GLY A 134 -17.24 17.29 -12.84
N VAL A 135 -17.16 16.58 -11.71
CA VAL A 135 -18.15 16.64 -10.64
C VAL A 135 -18.02 17.96 -9.88
N LYS A 136 -19.13 18.70 -9.75
CA LYS A 136 -19.17 20.01 -9.06
C LYS A 136 -19.91 19.99 -7.73
N ARG A 137 -20.74 18.96 -7.49
CA ARG A 137 -21.55 18.81 -6.27
C ARG A 137 -21.42 17.38 -5.79
N ILE A 138 -21.00 17.21 -4.54
CA ILE A 138 -20.79 15.92 -3.91
C ILE A 138 -21.58 15.85 -2.61
N SER A 139 -22.00 14.64 -2.25
CA SER A 139 -22.43 14.30 -0.91
C SER A 139 -21.38 13.37 -0.32
N ILE A 140 -20.97 13.62 0.92
CA ILE A 140 -19.94 12.85 1.61
C ILE A 140 -20.60 12.07 2.74
N LEU A 141 -20.37 10.77 2.78
CA LEU A 141 -20.69 9.90 3.90
C LEU A 141 -19.38 9.45 4.53
N THR A 142 -19.20 9.73 5.82
CA THR A 142 -18.01 9.26 6.56
C THR A 142 -18.43 8.63 7.89
N PRO A 143 -17.65 7.69 8.43
CA PRO A 143 -17.87 7.16 9.78
C PRO A 143 -17.31 8.08 10.89
N TYR A 144 -16.81 9.27 10.54
CA TYR A 144 -16.15 10.21 11.44
C TYR A 144 -17.08 11.36 11.82
N THR A 145 -16.87 11.93 13.01
CA THR A 145 -17.60 13.08 13.56
C THR A 145 -16.75 14.34 13.50
#